data_AF-A0A136LX60-F1
#
_entry.id   AF-A0A136LX60-F1
#
_cell.length_a   1.000
_cell.length_b   1.000
_cell.length_c   1.000
_cell.angle_alpha   90.00
_cell.angle_beta   90.00
_cell.angle_gamma   90.00
#
_symmetry.space_group_name_H-M   'P 1'
#
loop_
_entity.id
_entity.type
_entity.pdbx_description
1 polymer ?
#
loop_
_entity_poly.entity_id
_entity_poly.type
_entity_poly.pdbx_seq_one_letter_code
_entity_poly.pdbx_strand_id
1 'polypeptide(L)'
;MRRIKRLFIPNEDNNFHPLLIRRPFMVAYLLVVLMINTVFAGMLATPVSAAVDAATLYELHNQERERLGLQPLRINTALIDSANAKAEVMLENDCWSHYCPEGTSPWVFFDGAGYNYIFAGENLAEGFRENGTVMTAWMNSPTHRANVVKPEFNEIGIGFATGYFQGVPNNTVVVVHFGSRSNVQAVLPDTGDQWGNDPVSITSPADGSVTSNPEFDVSGTAPAGSTVEIESNDRFIGRVDADGQNFTFRAPQAYPEGLNRIQAEAFDGDVLRGVSGTVHVTVDTIAPVIQQSSVRISSISYGDSEYAIISLRADGDPTVITSNLPGLNFVRAEDIWEGEVLREAFNTVSSMKLVATDLAGNESALELPVAQLLSDVLALETVNPRPEQDGSSAFNAFADSFSSGGTRVQVNILFMTFLFSLFGIDFYVLSKTGMTGIDRGRSHLNLPVLALLILIAIIGGAGGTILTGAAS
;
A
#
# COMPACT_ATOMS: atom_id res chain seq x y z
N MET A 1 -49.85 17.39 -2.73
CA MET A 1 -48.81 18.40 -2.40
C MET A 1 -48.89 18.99 -0.99
N ARG A 2 -50.05 19.39 -0.44
CA ARG A 2 -50.13 20.01 0.92
C ARG A 2 -49.58 19.13 2.06
N ARG A 3 -49.73 17.80 2.01
CA ARG A 3 -49.22 16.88 3.05
C ARG A 3 -47.69 16.75 3.07
N ILE A 4 -47.04 16.76 1.90
CA ILE A 4 -45.57 16.64 1.78
C ILE A 4 -44.89 17.92 2.28
N LYS A 5 -45.48 19.10 1.99
CA LYS A 5 -44.93 20.38 2.47
C LYS A 5 -44.80 20.44 4.00
N ARG A 6 -45.71 19.80 4.76
CA ARG A 6 -45.67 19.79 6.24
C ARG A 6 -44.51 18.96 6.81
N LEU A 7 -43.95 18.03 6.04
CA LEU A 7 -42.82 17.20 6.47
C LEU A 7 -41.50 17.97 6.46
N PHE A 8 -41.30 18.82 5.46
CA PHE A 8 -40.01 19.46 5.15
C PHE A 8 -39.98 20.97 5.43
N ILE A 9 -41.13 21.66 5.30
CA ILE A 9 -41.17 23.12 5.29
C ILE A 9 -41.96 23.62 6.51
N PRO A 10 -41.38 24.50 7.34
CA PRO A 10 -42.11 25.16 8.42
C PRO A 10 -43.30 25.97 7.87
N ASN A 11 -44.48 25.81 8.46
CA ASN A 11 -45.70 26.55 8.12
C ASN A 11 -46.67 26.58 9.30
N GLU A 12 -47.70 27.41 9.23
CA GLU A 12 -48.72 27.53 10.28
C GLU A 12 -49.36 26.17 10.65
N ASP A 13 -49.62 25.31 9.65
CA ASP A 13 -50.23 24.00 9.88
C ASP A 13 -49.33 23.00 10.64
N ASN A 14 -48.00 23.20 10.67
CA ASN A 14 -47.07 22.37 11.43
C ASN A 14 -46.41 23.13 12.59
N ASN A 15 -47.05 24.21 13.05
CA ASN A 15 -46.58 25.05 14.14
C ASN A 15 -45.16 25.57 13.90
N PHE A 16 -44.86 25.89 12.64
CA PHE A 16 -43.55 26.33 12.16
C PHE A 16 -42.40 25.38 12.50
N HIS A 17 -42.70 24.07 12.57
CA HIS A 17 -41.70 23.04 12.82
C HIS A 17 -41.92 21.85 11.87
N PRO A 18 -40.94 21.54 10.98
CA PRO A 18 -40.99 20.38 10.13
C PRO A 18 -41.21 19.12 10.97
N LEU A 19 -42.14 18.26 10.53
CA LEU A 19 -42.48 17.07 11.29
C LEU A 19 -41.28 16.10 11.45
N LEU A 20 -40.39 16.06 10.45
CA LEU A 20 -39.24 15.14 10.43
C LEU A 20 -38.17 15.43 11.47
N ILE A 21 -38.04 16.67 11.95
CA ILE A 21 -37.05 17.03 12.99
C ILE A 21 -37.61 16.91 14.41
N ARG A 22 -38.88 16.50 14.56
CA ARG A 22 -39.50 16.31 15.88
C ARG A 22 -38.95 15.07 16.57
N ARG A 23 -38.94 15.10 17.91
CA ARG A 23 -38.45 14.01 18.79
C ARG A 23 -38.81 12.58 18.34
N PRO A 24 -40.08 12.23 18.04
CA PRO A 24 -40.41 10.84 17.66
C PRO A 24 -39.73 10.41 16.36
N PHE A 25 -39.57 11.30 15.38
CA PHE A 25 -38.87 11.00 14.13
C PHE A 25 -37.36 10.95 14.34
N MET A 26 -36.79 11.85 15.15
CA MET A 26 -35.37 11.79 15.52
C MET A 26 -34.99 10.49 16.26
N VAL A 27 -35.89 9.97 17.12
CA VAL A 27 -35.71 8.68 17.77
C VAL A 27 -35.85 7.53 16.77
N ALA A 28 -36.84 7.57 15.87
CA ALA A 28 -36.97 6.57 14.81
C ALA A 28 -35.73 6.55 13.90
N TYR A 29 -35.19 7.72 13.57
CA TYR A 29 -33.95 7.88 12.84
C TYR A 29 -32.75 7.28 13.57
N LEU A 30 -32.59 7.56 14.87
CA LEU A 30 -31.55 6.95 15.69
C LEU A 30 -31.66 5.42 15.69
N LEU A 31 -32.88 4.88 15.83
CA LEU A 31 -33.11 3.43 15.81
C LEU A 31 -32.84 2.81 14.44
N VAL A 32 -33.17 3.49 13.34
CA VAL A 32 -32.86 3.03 11.98
C VAL A 32 -31.36 3.07 11.73
N VAL A 33 -30.66 4.13 12.14
CA VAL A 33 -29.19 4.22 12.03
C VAL A 33 -28.52 3.16 12.90
N LEU A 34 -29.01 2.92 14.12
CA LEU A 34 -28.52 1.87 15.00
C LEU A 34 -28.78 0.49 14.39
N MET A 35 -29.98 0.24 13.87
CA MET A 35 -30.35 -1.00 13.19
C MET A 35 -29.51 -1.23 11.93
N ILE A 36 -29.29 -0.22 11.09
CA ILE A 36 -28.43 -0.33 9.92
C ILE A 36 -27.01 -0.64 10.38
N ASN A 37 -26.49 0.05 11.39
CA ASN A 37 -25.15 -0.21 11.92
C ASN A 37 -25.01 -1.59 12.57
N THR A 38 -26.03 -2.13 13.24
CA THR A 38 -25.98 -3.46 13.87
C THR A 38 -26.27 -4.59 12.89
N VAL A 39 -27.21 -4.42 11.98
CA VAL A 39 -27.58 -5.41 10.96
C VAL A 39 -26.52 -5.48 9.85
N PHE A 40 -25.94 -4.36 9.38
CA PHE A 40 -24.79 -4.43 8.47
C PHE A 40 -23.54 -4.99 9.15
N ALA A 41 -23.31 -4.69 10.43
CA ALA A 41 -22.21 -5.30 11.18
C ALA A 41 -22.39 -6.82 11.34
N GLY A 42 -23.62 -7.31 11.46
CA GLY A 42 -23.93 -8.74 11.56
C GLY A 42 -24.07 -9.47 10.22
N MET A 43 -24.45 -8.79 9.14
CA MET A 43 -24.72 -9.41 7.83
C MET A 43 -23.51 -9.39 6.89
N LEU A 44 -22.49 -8.57 7.17
CA LEU A 44 -21.13 -8.62 6.59
C LEU A 44 -20.13 -9.38 7.47
N ALA A 45 -20.61 -10.17 8.43
CA ALA A 45 -19.80 -11.20 9.09
C ALA A 45 -19.61 -12.41 8.15
N THR A 46 -19.12 -12.15 6.94
CA THR A 46 -18.40 -13.13 6.15
C THR A 46 -16.91 -12.98 6.47
N PRO A 47 -16.17 -14.10 6.58
CA PRO A 47 -14.79 -14.09 7.04
C PRO A 47 -13.93 -13.23 6.12
N VAL A 48 -13.19 -12.32 6.72
CA VAL A 48 -12.10 -11.49 6.17
C VAL A 48 -11.49 -11.93 4.85
N SER A 49 -11.34 -10.95 3.96
CA SER A 49 -10.04 -10.49 3.45
C SER A 49 -10.23 -9.19 2.66
N ALA A 50 -9.62 -8.11 3.12
CA ALA A 50 -9.09 -7.05 2.26
C ALA A 50 -7.69 -6.82 2.83
N ALA A 51 -6.75 -7.67 2.41
CA ALA A 51 -5.42 -7.73 2.99
C ALA A 51 -4.63 -6.51 2.52
N VAL A 52 -4.02 -5.82 3.48
CA VAL A 52 -3.05 -4.77 3.21
C VAL A 52 -1.86 -5.42 2.48
N ASP A 53 -1.43 -4.86 1.35
CA ASP A 53 -0.30 -5.43 0.59
C ASP A 53 1.04 -4.74 0.89
N ALA A 54 2.16 -5.45 0.72
CA ALA A 54 3.49 -4.93 1.05
C ALA A 54 3.98 -3.88 0.04
N ALA A 55 3.72 -4.08 -1.26
CA ALA A 55 4.25 -3.26 -2.34
C ALA A 55 3.63 -1.86 -2.32
N THR A 56 2.30 -1.76 -2.28
CA THR A 56 1.65 -0.44 -2.22
C THR A 56 1.97 0.29 -0.91
N LEU A 57 2.11 -0.43 0.22
CA LEU A 57 2.57 0.21 1.45
C LEU A 57 4.00 0.75 1.30
N TYR A 58 4.91 0.00 0.67
CA TYR A 58 6.26 0.47 0.36
C TYR A 58 6.25 1.70 -0.54
N GLU A 59 5.46 1.71 -1.63
CA GLU A 59 5.27 2.88 -2.50
C GLU A 59 4.81 4.09 -1.69
N LEU A 60 3.79 3.93 -0.85
CA LEU A 60 3.23 5.00 -0.03
C LEU A 60 4.27 5.57 0.96
N HIS A 61 5.16 4.74 1.53
CA HIS A 61 6.26 5.23 2.37
C HIS A 61 7.22 6.11 1.55
N ASN A 62 7.59 5.65 0.36
CA ASN A 62 8.53 6.38 -0.48
C ASN A 62 7.93 7.65 -1.10
N GLN A 63 6.63 7.66 -1.41
CA GLN A 63 5.91 8.87 -1.81
C GLN A 63 5.95 9.95 -0.72
N GLU A 64 5.71 9.60 0.54
CA GLU A 64 5.80 10.57 1.65
C GLU A 64 7.23 11.07 1.89
N ARG A 65 8.24 10.21 1.70
CA ARG A 65 9.65 10.59 1.80
C ARG A 65 10.08 11.51 0.67
N GLU A 66 9.70 11.20 -0.57
CA GLU A 66 9.97 12.02 -1.75
C GLU A 66 9.33 13.41 -1.63
N ARG A 67 8.09 13.48 -1.14
CA ARG A 67 7.40 14.75 -0.88
C ARG A 67 8.15 15.68 0.07
N LEU A 68 9.03 15.13 0.90
CA LEU A 68 9.87 15.84 1.86
C LEU A 68 11.35 15.95 1.43
N GLY A 69 11.69 15.51 0.21
CA GLY A 69 13.05 15.54 -0.32
C GLY A 69 14.01 14.54 0.34
N LEU A 70 13.48 13.48 0.95
CA LEU A 70 14.27 12.41 1.55
C LEU A 70 14.60 11.32 0.53
N GLN A 71 15.69 10.61 0.75
CA GLN A 71 16.04 9.44 -0.07
C GLN A 71 15.01 8.31 0.13
N PRO A 72 14.61 7.61 -0.93
CA PRO A 72 13.71 6.47 -0.82
C PRO A 72 14.37 5.35 -0.02
N LEU A 73 13.55 4.63 0.74
CA LEU A 73 13.95 3.40 1.42
C LEU A 73 14.11 2.29 0.38
N ARG A 74 15.06 1.39 0.60
CA ARG A 74 15.28 0.20 -0.21
C ARG A 74 14.71 -1.02 0.51
N ILE A 75 14.09 -1.94 -0.23
CA ILE A 75 13.62 -3.19 0.36
C ILE A 75 14.80 -4.02 0.85
N ASN A 76 14.69 -4.61 2.04
CA ASN A 76 15.69 -5.51 2.60
C ASN A 76 15.05 -6.82 3.06
N THR A 77 15.49 -7.94 2.50
CA THR A 77 14.91 -9.27 2.77
C THR A 77 15.04 -9.68 4.25
N ALA A 78 16.19 -9.41 4.89
CA ALA A 78 16.35 -9.69 6.32
C ALA A 78 15.39 -8.86 7.19
N LEU A 79 15.05 -7.63 6.78
CA LEU A 79 14.01 -6.85 7.48
C LEU A 79 12.60 -7.39 7.20
N ILE A 80 12.34 -7.95 6.02
CA ILE A 80 11.07 -8.64 5.72
C ILE A 80 10.93 -9.88 6.60
N ASP A 81 11.98 -10.72 6.67
CA ASP A 81 12.00 -11.92 7.52
C ASP A 81 11.80 -11.55 8.98
N SER A 82 12.46 -10.48 9.43
CA SER A 82 12.30 -9.91 10.76
C SER A 82 10.85 -9.46 11.04
N ALA A 83 10.24 -8.72 10.12
CA ALA A 83 8.88 -8.20 10.25
C ALA A 83 7.82 -9.32 10.20
N ASN A 84 7.99 -10.33 9.34
CA ASN A 84 7.12 -11.50 9.27
C ASN A 84 7.18 -12.32 10.56
N ALA A 85 8.39 -12.64 11.02
CA ALA A 85 8.58 -13.37 12.28
C ALA A 85 7.95 -12.62 13.46
N LYS A 86 8.09 -11.29 13.49
CA LYS A 86 7.44 -10.45 14.50
C LYS A 86 5.92 -10.52 14.40
N ALA A 87 5.35 -10.40 13.20
CA ALA A 87 3.92 -10.43 12.97
C ALA A 87 3.31 -11.77 13.40
N GLU A 88 3.96 -12.88 13.03
CA GLU A 88 3.58 -14.24 13.43
C GLU A 88 3.61 -14.41 14.94
N VAL A 89 4.70 -14.00 15.59
CA VAL A 89 4.81 -14.10 17.06
C VAL A 89 3.77 -13.23 17.75
N MET A 90 3.46 -12.05 17.19
CA MET A 90 2.37 -11.21 17.71
C MET A 90 1.04 -11.94 17.64
N LEU A 91 0.73 -12.50 16.46
CA LEU A 91 -0.50 -13.27 16.22
C LEU A 91 -0.62 -14.49 17.15
N GLU A 92 0.45 -15.28 17.27
CA GLU A 92 0.49 -16.51 18.07
C GLU A 92 0.32 -16.26 19.57
N ASN A 93 0.86 -15.14 20.07
CA ASN A 93 0.83 -14.80 21.50
C ASN A 93 -0.31 -13.85 21.88
N ASP A 94 -1.17 -13.49 20.92
CA ASP A 94 -2.29 -12.56 21.09
C ASP A 94 -1.91 -11.27 21.86
N CYS A 95 -0.80 -10.66 21.45
CA CYS A 95 -0.17 -9.52 22.13
C CYS A 95 -0.09 -8.26 21.22
N TRP A 96 -0.64 -7.15 21.69
CA TRP A 96 -0.56 -5.87 20.98
C TRP A 96 0.50 -4.94 21.61
N SER A 97 1.78 -5.25 21.38
CA SER A 97 2.92 -4.54 21.98
C SER A 97 4.18 -4.61 21.10
N HIS A 98 4.95 -3.51 21.04
CA HIS A 98 6.32 -3.52 20.51
C HIS A 98 7.17 -4.57 21.26
N TYR A 99 6.97 -4.72 22.58
CA TYR A 99 7.64 -5.72 23.41
C TYR A 99 6.79 -6.99 23.53
N CYS A 100 6.78 -7.79 22.47
CA CYS A 100 6.04 -9.06 22.40
C CYS A 100 6.93 -10.22 21.91
N PRO A 101 6.88 -11.41 22.55
CA PRO A 101 6.09 -11.79 23.75
C PRO A 101 6.52 -10.99 24.97
N GLU A 102 5.69 -10.90 26.02
CA GLU A 102 5.86 -9.93 27.12
C GLU A 102 7.33 -9.69 27.53
N GLY A 103 7.82 -8.45 27.34
CA GLY A 103 9.19 -8.05 27.67
C GLY A 103 10.25 -8.32 26.59
N THR A 104 9.92 -9.05 25.53
CA THR A 104 10.82 -9.36 24.40
C THR A 104 10.90 -8.16 23.47
N SER A 105 12.10 -7.60 23.36
CA SER A 105 12.37 -6.45 22.49
C SER A 105 12.14 -6.78 21.01
N PRO A 106 11.64 -5.83 20.18
CA PRO A 106 11.51 -6.04 18.73
C PRO A 106 12.86 -6.30 18.04
N TRP A 107 13.97 -5.90 18.66
CA TRP A 107 15.32 -6.09 18.13
C TRP A 107 15.77 -7.55 18.07
N VAL A 108 15.17 -8.43 18.90
CA VAL A 108 15.45 -9.87 18.85
C VAL A 108 15.09 -10.45 17.47
N PHE A 109 14.08 -9.89 16.80
CA PHE A 109 13.68 -10.31 15.45
C PHE A 109 14.64 -9.80 14.38
N PHE A 110 15.30 -8.66 14.60
CA PHE A 110 16.36 -8.17 13.71
C PHE A 110 17.58 -9.09 13.82
N ASP A 111 17.98 -9.43 15.06
CA ASP A 111 19.09 -10.36 15.34
C ASP A 111 18.80 -11.75 14.77
N GLY A 112 17.58 -12.26 14.96
CA GLY A 112 17.15 -13.57 14.46
C GLY A 112 17.12 -13.67 12.93
N ALA A 113 16.87 -12.55 12.24
CA ALA A 113 16.94 -12.45 10.78
C ALA A 113 18.36 -12.10 10.28
N GLY A 114 19.35 -11.96 11.18
CA GLY A 114 20.73 -11.61 10.82
C GLY A 114 20.93 -10.17 10.36
N TYR A 115 20.01 -9.26 10.69
CA TYR A 115 20.12 -7.84 10.31
C TYR A 115 20.89 -7.03 11.37
N ASN A 116 22.14 -6.69 11.07
CA ASN A 116 22.98 -5.84 11.93
C ASN A 116 22.76 -4.34 11.63
N TYR A 117 22.26 -3.59 12.60
CA TYR A 117 21.82 -2.20 12.41
C TYR A 117 22.62 -1.17 13.24
N ILE A 118 22.71 0.08 12.74
CA ILE A 118 23.05 1.27 13.55
C ILE A 118 21.76 1.92 14.04
N PHE A 119 20.80 2.07 13.13
CA PHE A 119 19.48 2.59 13.44
C PHE A 119 18.45 1.54 13.04
N ALA A 120 17.49 1.31 13.93
CA ALA A 120 16.32 0.46 13.68
C ALA A 120 15.05 1.19 14.12
N GLY A 121 13.91 0.81 13.55
CA GLY A 121 12.60 1.35 13.93
C GLY A 121 11.49 0.38 13.59
N GLU A 122 10.36 0.49 14.29
CA GLU A 122 9.19 -0.36 14.08
C GLU A 122 7.90 0.47 14.04
N ASN A 123 7.05 0.23 13.04
CA ASN A 123 5.66 0.68 13.01
C ASN A 123 4.72 -0.53 12.98
N LEU A 124 3.64 -0.46 13.76
CA LEU A 124 2.66 -1.55 13.89
C LEU A 124 1.26 -1.07 13.55
N ALA A 125 0.49 -1.89 12.84
CA ALA A 125 -0.93 -1.65 12.56
C ALA A 125 -1.72 -2.97 12.56
N GLU A 126 -2.99 -2.94 12.95
CA GLU A 126 -3.89 -4.09 12.87
C GLU A 126 -5.30 -3.70 12.41
N GLY A 127 -6.05 -4.64 11.85
CA GLY A 127 -7.48 -4.46 11.54
C GLY A 127 -7.79 -3.55 10.36
N PHE A 128 -6.78 -2.98 9.72
CA PHE A 128 -6.96 -2.17 8.52
C PHE A 128 -7.33 -3.04 7.31
N ARG A 129 -8.06 -2.42 6.38
CA ARG A 129 -8.56 -3.04 5.15
C ARG A 129 -7.93 -2.47 3.88
N GLU A 130 -7.22 -1.35 4.00
CA GLU A 130 -6.70 -0.57 2.88
C GLU A 130 -5.37 0.10 3.25
N ASN A 131 -4.37 -0.01 2.37
CA ASN A 131 -3.02 0.51 2.58
C ASN A 131 -3.01 2.04 2.79
N GLY A 132 -3.80 2.77 2.02
CA GLY A 132 -3.91 4.23 2.16
C GLY A 132 -4.44 4.65 3.54
N THR A 133 -5.34 3.86 4.12
CA THR A 133 -5.86 4.13 5.47
C THR A 133 -4.81 3.83 6.54
N VAL A 134 -4.00 2.77 6.38
CA VAL A 134 -2.85 2.49 7.26
C VAL A 134 -1.84 3.63 7.21
N MET A 135 -1.42 4.04 6.01
CA MET A 135 -0.44 5.11 5.83
C MET A 135 -0.95 6.43 6.43
N THR A 136 -2.20 6.79 6.16
CA THR A 136 -2.83 7.99 6.74
C THR A 136 -2.82 7.93 8.27
N ALA A 137 -3.10 6.77 8.86
CA ALA A 137 -3.06 6.59 10.31
C ALA A 137 -1.64 6.78 10.87
N TRP A 138 -0.61 6.20 10.24
CA TRP A 138 0.78 6.40 10.64
C TRP A 138 1.23 7.86 10.48
N MET A 139 0.90 8.52 9.37
CA MET A 139 1.28 9.92 9.13
C MET A 139 0.58 10.91 10.08
N ASN A 140 -0.64 10.59 10.54
CA ASN A 140 -1.33 11.37 11.56
C ASN A 140 -0.82 11.12 12.99
N SER A 141 0.03 10.10 13.20
CA SER A 141 0.61 9.78 14.48
C SER A 141 2.06 10.28 14.58
N PRO A 142 2.40 11.20 15.50
CA PRO A 142 3.73 11.79 15.55
C PRO A 142 4.88 10.78 15.68
N THR A 143 4.71 9.70 16.45
CA THR A 143 5.76 8.68 16.65
C THR A 143 5.94 7.78 15.43
N HIS A 144 4.85 7.33 14.81
CA HIS A 144 4.92 6.52 13.59
C HIS A 144 5.43 7.32 12.40
N ARG A 145 4.94 8.55 12.25
CA ARG A 145 5.43 9.49 11.24
C ARG A 145 6.93 9.71 11.38
N ALA A 146 7.45 9.85 12.61
CA ALA A 146 8.87 10.05 12.84
C ALA A 146 9.72 8.90 12.27
N ASN A 147 9.23 7.65 12.29
CA ASN A 147 9.91 6.53 11.64
C ASN A 147 9.83 6.63 10.11
N VAL A 148 8.65 6.89 9.53
CA VAL A 148 8.46 7.00 8.06
C VAL A 148 9.41 8.05 7.46
N VAL A 149 9.58 9.19 8.13
CA VAL A 149 10.36 10.33 7.62
C VAL A 149 11.75 10.46 8.25
N LYS A 150 12.25 9.44 8.96
CA LYS A 150 13.58 9.47 9.58
C LYS A 150 14.66 9.43 8.49
N PRO A 151 15.54 10.44 8.37
CA PRO A 151 16.58 10.47 7.35
C PRO A 151 17.64 9.36 7.50
N GLU A 152 17.88 8.89 8.72
CA GLU A 152 18.86 7.85 9.02
C GLU A 152 18.44 6.46 8.53
N PHE A 153 17.14 6.24 8.26
CA PHE A 153 16.68 4.99 7.66
C PHE A 153 16.85 5.02 6.15
N ASN A 154 17.40 3.93 5.61
CA ASN A 154 17.61 3.72 4.18
C ASN A 154 17.09 2.34 3.71
N GLU A 155 16.65 1.49 4.63
CA GLU A 155 16.13 0.15 4.35
C GLU A 155 14.80 -0.09 5.07
N ILE A 156 13.95 -0.92 4.47
CA ILE A 156 12.61 -1.26 4.97
C ILE A 156 12.28 -2.73 4.71
N GLY A 157 11.57 -3.34 5.66
CA GLY A 157 10.89 -4.62 5.50
C GLY A 157 9.47 -4.52 6.05
N ILE A 158 8.53 -5.15 5.36
CA ILE A 158 7.11 -5.13 5.71
C ILE A 158 6.66 -6.57 5.82
N GLY A 159 6.04 -6.92 6.95
CA GLY A 159 5.55 -8.26 7.24
C GLY A 159 4.12 -8.28 7.72
N PHE A 160 3.46 -9.42 7.52
CA PHE A 160 2.04 -9.60 7.79
C PHE A 160 1.77 -10.93 8.47
N ALA A 161 0.78 -10.93 9.37
CA ALA A 161 0.22 -12.17 9.89
C ALA A 161 -1.31 -12.02 10.00
N THR A 162 -2.05 -12.96 9.42
CA THR A 162 -3.52 -12.94 9.44
C THR A 162 -4.05 -14.14 10.20
N GLY A 163 -4.92 -13.90 11.19
CA GLY A 163 -5.52 -14.96 11.98
C GLY A 163 -6.46 -14.45 13.06
N TYR A 164 -6.78 -15.28 14.05
CA TYR A 164 -7.55 -14.82 15.20
C TYR A 164 -6.67 -13.99 16.12
N PHE A 165 -6.98 -12.71 16.30
CA PHE A 165 -6.15 -11.79 17.09
C PHE A 165 -7.02 -10.73 17.77
N GLN A 166 -6.76 -10.48 19.04
CA GLN A 166 -7.50 -9.55 19.92
C GLN A 166 -9.01 -9.79 19.94
N GLY A 167 -9.42 -11.06 19.90
CA GLY A 167 -10.83 -11.44 19.86
C GLY A 167 -11.51 -11.29 18.49
N VAL A 168 -10.77 -10.85 17.45
CA VAL A 168 -11.28 -10.62 16.09
C VAL A 168 -10.78 -11.74 15.16
N PRO A 169 -11.68 -12.51 14.52
CA PRO A 169 -11.29 -13.54 13.57
C PRO A 169 -10.73 -12.92 12.30
N ASN A 170 -9.66 -13.54 11.78
CA ASN A 170 -8.93 -13.15 10.58
C ASN A 170 -8.45 -11.67 10.61
N ASN A 171 -8.14 -11.14 11.77
CA ASN A 171 -7.49 -9.85 11.86
C ASN A 171 -6.08 -9.93 11.23
N THR A 172 -5.63 -8.86 10.58
CA THR A 172 -4.29 -8.78 9.98
C THR A 172 -3.43 -7.85 10.80
N VAL A 173 -2.32 -8.38 11.32
CA VAL A 173 -1.24 -7.63 11.94
C VAL A 173 -0.24 -7.25 10.85
N VAL A 174 0.11 -5.97 10.80
CA VAL A 174 1.10 -5.38 9.90
C VAL A 174 2.27 -4.89 10.73
N VAL A 175 3.47 -5.35 10.38
CA VAL A 175 4.73 -4.93 10.98
C VAL A 175 5.58 -4.27 9.91
N VAL A 176 6.10 -3.08 10.18
CA VAL A 176 7.09 -2.41 9.32
C VAL A 176 8.35 -2.21 10.12
N HIS A 177 9.43 -2.83 9.67
CA HIS A 177 10.77 -2.66 10.22
C HIS A 177 11.58 -1.74 9.32
N PHE A 178 12.16 -0.70 9.92
CA PHE A 178 13.09 0.22 9.27
C PHE A 178 14.50 -0.04 9.77
N GLY A 179 15.48 0.14 8.90
CA GLY A 179 16.87 -0.09 9.24
C GLY A 179 17.85 0.80 8.51
N SER A 180 19.05 0.86 9.07
CA SER A 180 20.28 1.17 8.34
C SER A 180 21.42 0.37 8.94
N ARG A 181 22.25 -0.22 8.08
CA ARG A 181 23.42 -0.98 8.50
C ARG A 181 24.61 -0.05 8.72
N SER A 182 25.47 -0.43 9.66
CA SER A 182 26.83 0.07 9.65
C SER A 182 27.56 -0.63 8.51
N ASN A 183 28.33 0.11 7.73
CA ASN A 183 29.43 -0.49 6.99
C ASN A 183 30.48 -0.96 8.01
N VAL A 184 30.20 -2.02 8.77
CA VAL A 184 31.24 -2.72 9.53
C VAL A 184 31.94 -3.64 8.54
N GLN A 185 32.98 -3.11 7.91
CA GLN A 185 34.14 -3.92 7.54
C GLN A 185 34.59 -4.65 8.82
N ALA A 186 34.55 -5.97 8.80
CA ALA A 186 35.17 -6.77 9.86
C ALA A 186 36.68 -6.45 9.86
N VAL A 187 37.13 -5.69 10.86
CA VAL A 187 38.55 -5.44 11.09
C VAL A 187 39.11 -6.70 11.78
N LEU A 188 39.88 -7.49 11.03
CA LEU A 188 40.76 -8.51 11.61
C LEU A 188 41.96 -7.82 12.29
N PRO A 189 42.58 -8.43 13.31
CA PRO A 189 43.70 -7.83 14.01
C PRO A 189 44.91 -7.64 13.09
N ASP A 190 45.49 -6.44 13.16
CA ASP A 190 46.71 -5.99 12.48
C ASP A 190 47.87 -6.98 12.66
N THR A 191 48.25 -7.64 11.57
CA THR A 191 49.54 -8.31 11.42
C THR A 191 50.36 -7.67 10.32
N GLY A 192 50.63 -6.36 10.42
CA GLY A 192 51.85 -5.70 9.92
C GLY A 192 52.45 -6.21 8.60
N ASP A 193 51.64 -6.42 7.58
CA ASP A 193 52.07 -6.81 6.23
C ASP A 193 51.69 -5.68 5.26
N GLN A 194 52.45 -5.49 4.18
CA GLN A 194 52.25 -4.37 3.23
C GLN A 194 50.98 -4.49 2.36
N TRP A 195 50.03 -5.31 2.80
CA TRP A 195 48.69 -5.46 2.27
C TRP A 195 47.77 -4.69 3.20
N GLY A 196 47.49 -3.43 2.85
CA GLY A 196 46.60 -2.55 3.61
C GLY A 196 45.23 -3.21 3.86
N ASN A 197 44.47 -2.66 4.80
CA ASN A 197 43.12 -3.07 5.19
C ASN A 197 42.06 -2.95 4.06
N ASP A 198 42.37 -3.35 2.83
CA ASP A 198 41.49 -3.30 1.67
C ASP A 198 40.81 -4.68 1.54
N PRO A 199 39.66 -4.93 2.19
CA PRO A 199 38.96 -6.19 2.02
C PRO A 199 38.44 -6.29 0.59
N VAL A 200 38.46 -7.52 0.08
CA VAL A 200 37.78 -7.85 -1.18
C VAL A 200 36.30 -7.52 -1.06
N SER A 201 35.74 -6.85 -2.05
CA SER A 201 34.32 -6.46 -2.08
C SER A 201 33.78 -6.55 -3.49
N ILE A 202 32.53 -6.98 -3.64
CA ILE A 202 31.83 -6.97 -4.93
C ILE A 202 31.05 -5.66 -5.03
N THR A 203 31.29 -4.88 -6.07
CA THR A 203 30.62 -3.60 -6.33
C THR A 203 29.57 -3.69 -7.44
N SER A 204 29.69 -4.70 -8.30
CA SER A 204 28.72 -5.00 -9.35
C SER A 204 28.68 -6.50 -9.59
N PRO A 205 27.50 -7.13 -9.73
CA PRO A 205 26.18 -6.54 -9.56
C PRO A 205 25.89 -6.10 -8.11
N ALA A 206 24.89 -5.24 -7.93
CA ALA A 206 24.45 -4.83 -6.60
C ALA A 206 23.68 -5.97 -5.91
N ASP A 207 23.81 -6.06 -4.58
CA ASP A 207 23.05 -7.04 -3.78
C ASP A 207 21.54 -6.80 -3.91
N GLY A 208 20.80 -7.87 -4.20
CA GLY A 208 19.36 -7.86 -4.47
C GLY A 208 18.97 -7.46 -5.90
N SER A 209 19.93 -7.33 -6.82
CA SER A 209 19.62 -7.00 -8.22
C SER A 209 18.91 -8.14 -8.95
N VAL A 210 18.07 -7.77 -9.92
CA VAL A 210 17.38 -8.69 -10.83
C VAL A 210 17.84 -8.38 -12.26
N THR A 211 18.15 -9.40 -13.05
CA THR A 211 18.70 -9.25 -14.40
C THR A 211 18.17 -10.30 -15.37
N SER A 212 17.88 -9.89 -16.60
CA SER A 212 17.56 -10.76 -17.74
C SER A 212 18.78 -11.27 -18.49
N ASN A 213 19.96 -10.75 -18.18
CA ASN A 213 21.22 -11.23 -18.74
C ASN A 213 21.86 -12.24 -17.77
N PRO A 214 21.93 -13.55 -18.10
CA PRO A 214 22.58 -14.56 -17.27
C PRO A 214 24.12 -14.60 -17.44
N GLU A 215 24.71 -13.76 -18.30
CA GLU A 215 26.16 -13.68 -18.57
C GLU A 215 26.76 -12.35 -18.07
N PHE A 216 26.28 -11.88 -16.91
CA PHE A 216 26.76 -10.65 -16.30
C PHE A 216 28.17 -10.81 -15.70
N ASP A 217 28.87 -9.68 -15.57
CA ASP A 217 30.20 -9.63 -14.95
C ASP A 217 30.10 -9.37 -13.46
N VAL A 218 30.96 -10.03 -12.69
CA VAL A 218 31.18 -9.74 -11.27
C VAL A 218 32.43 -8.87 -11.17
N SER A 219 32.24 -7.61 -10.76
CA SER A 219 33.32 -6.65 -10.57
C SER A 219 33.36 -6.14 -9.15
N GLY A 220 34.56 -5.80 -8.70
CA GLY A 220 34.77 -5.41 -7.32
C GLY A 220 36.16 -4.88 -7.05
N THR A 221 36.44 -4.61 -5.79
CA THR A 221 37.77 -4.23 -5.30
C THR A 221 38.45 -5.42 -4.66
N ALA A 222 39.76 -5.54 -4.85
CA ALA A 222 40.59 -6.53 -4.18
C ALA A 222 42.00 -5.95 -3.94
N PRO A 223 42.78 -6.47 -2.98
CA PRO A 223 44.16 -6.07 -2.80
C PRO A 223 44.98 -6.19 -4.09
N ALA A 224 45.90 -5.25 -4.31
CA ALA A 224 46.70 -5.24 -5.54
C ALA A 224 47.63 -6.44 -5.64
N GLY A 225 47.61 -7.11 -6.80
CA GLY A 225 48.39 -8.33 -7.03
C GLY A 225 47.80 -9.59 -6.42
N SER A 226 46.57 -9.54 -5.89
CA SER A 226 45.84 -10.72 -5.43
C SER A 226 45.22 -11.52 -6.58
N THR A 227 45.00 -12.80 -6.35
CA THR A 227 44.11 -13.64 -7.17
C THR A 227 42.76 -13.71 -6.48
N VAL A 228 41.69 -13.35 -7.18
CA VAL A 228 40.32 -13.37 -6.68
C VAL A 228 39.62 -14.62 -7.21
N GLU A 229 39.20 -15.51 -6.31
CA GLU A 229 38.33 -16.63 -6.61
C GLU A 229 36.87 -16.22 -6.43
N ILE A 230 36.02 -16.61 -7.37
CA ILE A 230 34.59 -16.33 -7.34
C ILE A 230 33.84 -17.63 -7.12
N GLU A 231 32.97 -17.61 -6.12
CA GLU A 231 32.01 -18.68 -5.85
C GLU A 231 30.59 -18.23 -6.17
N SER A 232 29.78 -19.16 -6.67
CA SER A 232 28.34 -18.98 -6.84
C SER A 232 27.63 -20.18 -6.23
N ASN A 233 26.70 -19.94 -5.31
CA ASN A 233 25.95 -20.96 -4.59
C ASN A 233 26.88 -21.99 -3.91
N ASP A 234 27.88 -21.49 -3.18
CA ASP A 234 28.88 -22.27 -2.43
C ASP A 234 29.71 -23.20 -3.32
N ARG A 235 29.86 -22.84 -4.60
CA ARG A 235 30.66 -23.56 -5.58
C ARG A 235 31.60 -22.60 -6.31
N PHE A 236 32.89 -22.92 -6.30
CA PHE A 236 33.88 -22.27 -7.15
C PHE A 236 33.47 -22.28 -8.64
N ILE A 237 33.41 -21.10 -9.26
CA ILE A 237 33.07 -20.92 -10.68
C ILE A 237 34.23 -20.37 -11.52
N GLY A 238 35.26 -19.82 -10.89
CA GLY A 238 36.46 -19.37 -11.57
C GLY A 238 37.29 -18.40 -10.74
N ARG A 239 38.38 -17.92 -11.33
CA ARG A 239 39.30 -16.97 -10.70
C ARG A 239 39.79 -15.93 -11.70
N VAL A 240 40.19 -14.77 -11.18
CA VAL A 240 40.76 -13.66 -11.95
C VAL A 240 41.84 -12.98 -11.12
N ASP A 241 42.93 -12.54 -11.75
CA ASP A 241 43.93 -11.71 -11.06
C ASP A 241 43.45 -10.26 -10.97
N ALA A 242 43.68 -9.61 -9.84
CA ALA A 242 43.34 -8.20 -9.66
C ALA A 242 44.22 -7.30 -10.55
N ASP A 243 43.58 -6.39 -11.29
CA ASP A 243 44.23 -5.32 -12.06
C ASP A 243 44.28 -4.05 -11.21
N GLY A 244 45.44 -3.80 -10.59
CA GLY A 244 45.55 -2.81 -9.52
C GLY A 244 44.66 -3.21 -8.36
N GLN A 245 43.80 -2.31 -7.86
CA GLN A 245 42.87 -2.59 -6.76
C GLN A 245 41.50 -3.12 -7.22
N ASN A 246 41.32 -3.41 -8.50
CA ASN A 246 40.03 -3.81 -9.06
C ASN A 246 40.10 -5.21 -9.66
N PHE A 247 38.97 -5.90 -9.72
CA PHE A 247 38.81 -7.11 -10.50
C PHE A 247 37.50 -7.08 -11.29
N THR A 248 37.49 -7.77 -12.42
CA THR A 248 36.29 -8.05 -13.20
C THR A 248 36.36 -9.48 -13.69
N PHE A 249 35.39 -10.29 -13.28
CA PHE A 249 35.28 -11.70 -13.62
C PHE A 249 34.03 -11.95 -14.48
N ARG A 250 34.24 -12.61 -15.61
CA ARG A 250 33.16 -13.18 -16.42
C ARG A 250 33.10 -14.68 -16.19
N ALA A 251 31.94 -15.17 -15.75
CA ALA A 251 31.72 -16.60 -15.59
C ALA A 251 31.87 -17.35 -16.93
N PRO A 252 32.50 -18.53 -16.95
CA PRO A 252 32.66 -19.33 -18.17
C PRO A 252 31.35 -19.97 -18.66
N GLN A 253 30.34 -20.03 -17.79
CA GLN A 253 28.99 -20.49 -18.09
C GLN A 253 27.99 -19.48 -17.55
N ALA A 254 26.85 -19.35 -18.23
CA ALA A 254 25.73 -18.54 -17.79
C ALA A 254 25.27 -18.96 -16.37
N TYR A 255 24.95 -17.98 -15.54
CA TYR A 255 24.36 -18.22 -14.23
C TYR A 255 22.98 -18.89 -14.39
N PRO A 256 22.64 -19.87 -13.54
CA PRO A 256 21.34 -20.53 -13.59
C PRO A 256 20.21 -19.54 -13.29
N GLU A 257 19.03 -19.85 -13.82
CA GLU A 257 17.77 -19.16 -13.52
C GLU A 257 17.50 -19.14 -12.01
N GLY A 258 16.96 -18.03 -11.52
CA GLY A 258 16.62 -17.80 -10.12
C GLY A 258 17.74 -17.14 -9.31
N LEU A 259 17.69 -17.34 -7.99
CA LEU A 259 18.59 -16.70 -7.05
C LEU A 259 20.01 -17.29 -7.11
N ASN A 260 20.99 -16.42 -7.35
CA ASN A 260 22.42 -16.73 -7.33
C ASN A 260 23.09 -15.98 -6.18
N ARG A 261 23.84 -16.72 -5.34
CA ARG A 261 24.59 -16.20 -4.19
C ARG A 261 26.06 -16.14 -4.54
N ILE A 262 26.60 -14.94 -4.78
CA ILE A 262 27.95 -14.73 -5.29
C ILE A 262 28.85 -14.23 -4.16
N GLN A 263 30.04 -14.82 -4.03
CA GLN A 263 31.06 -14.40 -3.08
C GLN A 263 32.42 -14.35 -3.77
N ALA A 264 33.28 -13.44 -3.31
CA ALA A 264 34.64 -13.28 -3.79
C ALA A 264 35.64 -13.50 -2.65
N GLU A 265 36.67 -14.30 -2.90
CA GLU A 265 37.75 -14.59 -1.98
C GLU A 265 39.08 -14.14 -2.59
N ALA A 266 39.87 -13.35 -1.86
CA ALA A 266 41.16 -12.85 -2.35
C ALA A 266 42.32 -13.60 -1.71
N PHE A 267 43.24 -14.08 -2.56
CA PHE A 267 44.42 -14.85 -2.19
C PHE A 267 45.72 -14.12 -2.56
N ASP A 268 46.73 -14.31 -1.71
CA ASP A 268 48.13 -13.97 -1.97
C ASP A 268 48.92 -15.29 -2.06
N GLY A 269 49.15 -15.76 -3.29
CA GLY A 269 49.59 -17.14 -3.53
C GLY A 269 48.52 -18.13 -3.05
N ASP A 270 48.87 -18.98 -2.07
CA ASP A 270 47.96 -19.97 -1.47
C ASP A 270 47.30 -19.47 -0.17
N VAL A 271 47.57 -18.23 0.25
CA VAL A 271 47.09 -17.68 1.53
C VAL A 271 45.84 -16.84 1.29
N LEU A 272 44.72 -17.26 1.88
CA LEU A 272 43.48 -16.46 1.91
C LEU A 272 43.70 -15.17 2.72
N ARG A 273 43.45 -14.02 2.11
CA ARG A 273 43.65 -12.68 2.71
C ARG A 273 42.33 -11.95 2.98
N GLY A 274 41.25 -12.29 2.28
CA GLY A 274 39.96 -11.65 2.50
C GLY A 274 38.81 -12.37 1.83
N VAL A 275 37.61 -12.17 2.36
CA VAL A 275 36.35 -12.73 1.84
C VAL A 275 35.32 -11.60 1.79
N SER A 276 34.59 -11.50 0.67
CA SER A 276 33.56 -10.49 0.49
C SER A 276 32.28 -10.87 1.21
N GLY A 277 31.36 -9.92 1.39
CA GLY A 277 29.96 -10.26 1.62
C GLY A 277 29.38 -11.05 0.45
N THR A 278 28.31 -11.80 0.71
CA THR A 278 27.54 -12.49 -0.33
C THR A 278 26.63 -11.49 -1.04
N VAL A 279 26.72 -11.43 -2.38
CA VAL A 279 25.84 -10.66 -3.25
C VAL A 279 24.78 -11.58 -3.84
N HIS A 280 23.52 -11.23 -3.66
CA HIS A 280 22.36 -11.94 -4.18
C HIS A 280 21.94 -11.33 -5.52
N VAL A 281 21.83 -12.15 -6.55
CA VAL A 281 21.40 -11.74 -7.89
C VAL A 281 20.35 -12.70 -8.38
N THR A 282 19.17 -12.21 -8.75
CA THR A 282 18.14 -13.04 -9.37
C THR A 282 18.28 -12.95 -10.88
N VAL A 283 18.58 -14.09 -11.52
CA VAL A 283 18.53 -14.22 -12.98
C VAL A 283 17.10 -14.60 -13.35
N ASP A 284 16.44 -13.74 -14.11
CA ASP A 284 15.09 -13.98 -14.60
C ASP A 284 15.08 -13.71 -16.11
N THR A 285 15.04 -14.77 -16.91
CA THR A 285 15.06 -14.74 -18.37
C THR A 285 13.67 -14.95 -18.99
N ILE A 286 12.64 -15.11 -18.16
CA ILE A 286 11.32 -15.52 -18.59
C ILE A 286 10.40 -14.31 -18.64
N ALA A 287 9.97 -13.95 -19.85
CA ALA A 287 9.00 -12.88 -20.02
C ALA A 287 7.64 -13.20 -19.36
N PRO A 288 6.99 -12.21 -18.71
CA PRO A 288 5.63 -12.35 -18.20
C PRO A 288 4.68 -12.60 -19.36
N VAL A 289 3.54 -13.25 -19.12
CA VAL A 289 2.58 -13.60 -20.18
C VAL A 289 1.19 -13.08 -19.86
N ILE A 290 0.62 -12.25 -20.73
CA ILE A 290 -0.77 -11.80 -20.62
C ILE A 290 -1.71 -12.94 -21.01
N GLN A 291 -2.63 -13.31 -20.11
CA GLN A 291 -3.63 -14.34 -20.39
C GLN A 291 -4.71 -13.80 -21.32
N GLN A 292 -4.64 -14.09 -22.61
CA GLN A 292 -5.61 -13.61 -23.59
C GLN A 292 -7.08 -13.92 -23.22
N SER A 293 -7.35 -15.10 -22.65
CA SER A 293 -8.69 -15.51 -22.21
C SER A 293 -9.22 -14.75 -20.99
N SER A 294 -8.37 -13.99 -20.29
CA SER A 294 -8.73 -13.18 -19.12
C SER A 294 -9.16 -11.76 -19.48
N VAL A 295 -8.83 -11.29 -20.70
CA VAL A 295 -9.11 -9.91 -21.09
C VAL A 295 -10.63 -9.68 -21.16
N ARG A 296 -11.12 -8.70 -20.42
CA ARG A 296 -12.51 -8.26 -20.39
C ARG A 296 -12.58 -6.78 -20.67
N ILE A 297 -13.67 -6.35 -21.31
CA ILE A 297 -13.97 -4.94 -21.50
C ILE A 297 -15.38 -4.69 -20.98
N SER A 298 -15.51 -3.70 -20.12
CA SER A 298 -16.78 -3.12 -19.71
C SER A 298 -16.84 -1.65 -20.13
N SER A 299 -18.04 -1.11 -20.26
CA SER A 299 -18.25 0.29 -20.62
C SER A 299 -18.96 1.03 -19.49
N ILE A 300 -18.54 2.26 -19.23
CA ILE A 300 -19.20 3.18 -18.30
C ILE A 300 -19.39 4.54 -18.97
N SER A 301 -20.51 5.19 -18.72
CA SER A 301 -20.82 6.51 -19.28
C SER A 301 -20.80 7.56 -18.19
N TYR A 302 -20.02 8.61 -18.40
CA TYR A 302 -19.95 9.79 -17.55
C TYR A 302 -20.35 11.02 -18.37
N GLY A 303 -21.61 11.44 -18.25
CA GLY A 303 -22.17 12.52 -19.06
C GLY A 303 -22.24 12.13 -20.53
N ASP A 304 -21.65 12.96 -21.41
CA ASP A 304 -21.55 12.68 -22.85
C ASP A 304 -20.32 11.82 -23.21
N SER A 305 -19.45 11.53 -22.25
CA SER A 305 -18.23 10.73 -22.46
C SER A 305 -18.48 9.26 -22.11
N GLU A 306 -18.09 8.37 -23.01
CA GLU A 306 -18.13 6.92 -22.79
C GLU A 306 -16.71 6.41 -22.60
N TYR A 307 -16.49 5.68 -21.51
CA TYR A 307 -15.23 5.07 -21.14
C TYR A 307 -15.34 3.56 -21.25
N ALA A 308 -14.22 2.92 -21.55
CA ALA A 308 -14.04 1.49 -21.49
C ALA A 308 -13.06 1.17 -20.36
N ILE A 309 -13.45 0.22 -19.51
CA ILE A 309 -12.58 -0.37 -18.50
C ILE A 309 -12.12 -1.71 -19.05
N ILE A 310 -10.81 -1.90 -19.12
CA ILE A 310 -10.17 -3.12 -19.59
C ILE A 310 -9.58 -3.81 -18.37
N SER A 311 -9.98 -5.04 -18.11
CA SER A 311 -9.39 -5.87 -17.04
C SER A 311 -8.75 -7.13 -17.61
N LEU A 312 -7.60 -7.53 -17.07
CA LEU A 312 -6.85 -8.70 -17.53
C LEU A 312 -6.00 -9.30 -16.41
N ARG A 313 -5.52 -10.52 -16.62
CA ARG A 313 -4.55 -11.23 -15.77
C ARG A 313 -3.27 -11.51 -16.56
N ALA A 314 -2.15 -11.58 -15.87
CA ALA A 314 -0.87 -11.92 -16.44
C ALA A 314 -0.09 -12.81 -15.47
N ASP A 315 0.64 -13.78 -16.03
CA ASP A 315 1.53 -14.69 -15.32
C ASP A 315 2.98 -14.15 -15.39
N GLY A 316 3.84 -14.55 -14.45
CA GLY A 316 5.26 -14.17 -14.44
C GLY A 316 5.54 -12.77 -13.89
N ASP A 317 4.72 -12.32 -12.92
CA ASP A 317 4.94 -11.10 -12.12
C ASP A 317 5.36 -9.84 -12.92
N PRO A 318 4.57 -9.42 -13.93
CA PRO A 318 4.85 -8.17 -14.62
C PRO A 318 4.88 -6.99 -13.63
N THR A 319 5.81 -6.06 -13.83
CA THR A 319 5.90 -4.80 -13.08
C THR A 319 5.11 -3.70 -13.75
N VAL A 320 4.94 -3.76 -15.07
CA VAL A 320 4.16 -2.81 -15.84
C VAL A 320 3.46 -3.47 -17.03
N ILE A 321 2.24 -3.00 -17.33
CA ILE A 321 1.56 -3.31 -18.59
C ILE A 321 1.22 -2.00 -19.30
N THR A 322 1.68 -1.89 -20.55
CA THR A 322 1.44 -0.71 -21.40
C THR A 322 0.59 -1.05 -22.61
N SER A 323 0.01 -0.03 -23.24
CA SER A 323 -0.79 -0.19 -24.45
C SER A 323 -0.48 0.85 -25.51
N ASN A 324 -0.74 0.51 -26.78
CA ASN A 324 -0.76 1.47 -27.88
C ASN A 324 -2.03 2.34 -27.91
N LEU A 325 -3.01 2.09 -27.04
CA LEU A 325 -4.21 2.92 -26.92
C LEU A 325 -3.91 4.23 -26.18
N PRO A 326 -4.16 5.40 -26.78
CA PRO A 326 -3.91 6.68 -26.13
C PRO A 326 -4.70 6.84 -24.83
N GLY A 327 -4.00 7.17 -23.74
CA GLY A 327 -4.62 7.43 -22.44
C GLY A 327 -4.96 6.19 -21.61
N LEU A 328 -4.72 4.98 -22.12
CA LEU A 328 -4.88 3.74 -21.37
C LEU A 328 -3.65 3.47 -20.50
N ASN A 329 -3.81 3.61 -19.18
CA ASN A 329 -2.82 3.21 -18.20
C ASN A 329 -3.39 2.09 -17.34
N PHE A 330 -2.62 1.03 -17.14
CA PHE A 330 -3.03 -0.06 -16.26
C PHE A 330 -2.50 0.15 -14.83
N VAL A 331 -3.37 -0.13 -13.87
CA VAL A 331 -3.04 -0.26 -12.45
C VAL A 331 -3.23 -1.71 -12.03
N ARG A 332 -2.38 -2.19 -11.13
CA ARG A 332 -2.47 -3.55 -10.59
C ARG A 332 -3.31 -3.56 -9.31
N ALA A 333 -4.31 -4.42 -9.26
CA ALA A 333 -5.10 -4.76 -8.08
C ALA A 333 -5.00 -6.28 -7.86
N GLU A 334 -4.17 -6.70 -6.92
CA GLU A 334 -3.85 -8.12 -6.67
C GLU A 334 -3.30 -8.82 -7.93
N ASP A 335 -4.10 -9.72 -8.54
CA ASP A 335 -3.77 -10.49 -9.75
C ASP A 335 -4.40 -9.91 -11.02
N ILE A 336 -5.12 -8.80 -10.92
CA ILE A 336 -5.86 -8.18 -12.02
C ILE A 336 -5.23 -6.83 -12.36
N TRP A 337 -5.00 -6.61 -13.64
CA TRP A 337 -4.63 -5.31 -14.19
C TRP A 337 -5.87 -4.66 -14.76
N GLU A 338 -6.15 -3.43 -14.33
CA GLU A 338 -7.28 -2.65 -14.81
C GLU A 338 -6.80 -1.33 -15.40
N GLY A 339 -7.33 -0.97 -16.57
CA GLY A 339 -7.05 0.30 -17.20
C GLY A 339 -8.32 0.93 -17.74
N GLU A 340 -8.44 2.25 -17.57
CA GLU A 340 -9.57 3.04 -18.05
C GLU A 340 -9.13 3.87 -19.26
N VAL A 341 -9.97 3.93 -20.29
CA VAL A 341 -9.71 4.72 -21.49
C VAL A 341 -11.02 5.22 -22.10
N LEU A 342 -10.99 6.40 -22.75
CA LEU A 342 -12.12 6.87 -23.55
C LEU A 342 -12.44 5.89 -24.68
N ARG A 343 -13.72 5.59 -24.90
CA ARG A 343 -14.16 4.65 -25.96
C ARG A 343 -13.74 5.12 -27.35
N GLU A 344 -13.66 6.41 -27.58
CA GLU A 344 -13.17 6.97 -28.85
C GLU A 344 -11.70 6.64 -29.14
N ALA A 345 -10.89 6.31 -28.13
CA ALA A 345 -9.50 5.89 -28.33
C ALA A 345 -9.42 4.61 -29.18
N PHE A 346 -10.43 3.73 -29.12
CA PHE A 346 -10.50 2.53 -29.96
C PHE A 346 -10.66 2.85 -31.46
N ASN A 347 -11.12 4.06 -31.82
CA ASN A 347 -11.20 4.48 -33.21
C ASN A 347 -9.83 4.84 -33.79
N THR A 348 -8.81 4.99 -32.93
CA THR A 348 -7.46 5.41 -33.34
C THR A 348 -6.56 4.25 -33.76
N VAL A 349 -6.93 3.00 -33.43
CA VAL A 349 -6.14 1.80 -33.70
C VAL A 349 -7.01 0.65 -34.23
N SER A 350 -6.46 -0.18 -35.11
CA SER A 350 -7.13 -1.40 -35.61
C SER A 350 -6.99 -2.60 -34.67
N SER A 351 -5.90 -2.63 -33.90
CA SER A 351 -5.60 -3.65 -32.89
C SER A 351 -5.05 -2.97 -31.63
N MET A 352 -5.50 -3.45 -30.48
CA MET A 352 -4.93 -3.11 -29.19
C MET A 352 -3.72 -4.01 -28.95
N LYS A 353 -2.55 -3.41 -28.83
CA LYS A 353 -1.32 -4.08 -28.41
C LYS A 353 -1.13 -3.79 -26.92
N LEU A 354 -0.93 -4.87 -26.16
CA LEU A 354 -0.59 -4.83 -24.74
C LEU A 354 0.83 -5.37 -24.58
N VAL A 355 1.69 -4.69 -23.84
CA VAL A 355 3.06 -5.13 -23.56
C VAL A 355 3.22 -5.25 -22.06
N ALA A 356 3.56 -6.45 -21.59
CA ALA A 356 3.88 -6.72 -20.20
C ALA A 356 5.40 -6.79 -20.04
N THR A 357 5.93 -6.10 -19.04
CA THR A 357 7.36 -6.04 -18.71
C THR A 357 7.55 -6.40 -17.24
N ASP A 358 8.53 -7.24 -16.91
CA ASP A 358 8.87 -7.63 -15.53
C ASP A 358 9.97 -6.74 -14.91
N LEU A 359 10.49 -7.12 -13.74
CA LEU A 359 11.55 -6.38 -13.05
C LEU A 359 12.93 -6.57 -13.70
N ALA A 360 13.14 -7.70 -14.39
CA ALA A 360 14.36 -8.03 -15.13
C ALA A 360 14.43 -7.36 -16.51
N GLY A 361 13.32 -6.77 -16.95
CA GLY A 361 13.14 -6.11 -18.23
C GLY A 361 12.74 -7.05 -19.38
N ASN A 362 12.30 -8.28 -19.09
CA ASN A 362 11.77 -9.15 -20.14
C ASN A 362 10.38 -8.69 -20.54
N GLU A 363 10.07 -8.77 -21.84
CA GLU A 363 8.80 -8.28 -22.39
C GLU A 363 8.06 -9.37 -23.17
N SER A 364 6.73 -9.38 -23.04
CA SER A 364 5.85 -10.06 -23.99
C SER A 364 4.76 -9.12 -24.48
N ALA A 365 4.24 -9.41 -25.67
CA ALA A 365 3.17 -8.62 -26.27
C ALA A 365 1.97 -9.49 -26.65
N LEU A 366 0.78 -8.98 -26.38
CA LEU A 366 -0.49 -9.54 -26.84
C LEU A 366 -1.19 -8.54 -27.75
N GLU A 367 -1.59 -8.97 -28.95
CA GLU A 367 -2.37 -8.16 -29.88
C GLU A 367 -3.80 -8.67 -30.03
N LEU A 368 -4.77 -7.77 -29.84
CA LEU A 368 -6.19 -8.06 -29.87
C LEU A 368 -6.91 -7.18 -30.90
N PRO A 369 -7.66 -7.75 -31.86
CA PRO A 369 -8.45 -6.96 -32.81
C PRO A 369 -9.54 -6.15 -32.10
N VAL A 370 -9.58 -4.83 -32.32
CA VAL A 370 -10.57 -3.94 -31.68
C VAL A 370 -12.00 -4.35 -32.04
N ALA A 371 -12.23 -4.82 -33.26
CA ALA A 371 -13.54 -5.26 -33.71
C ALA A 371 -14.12 -6.41 -32.88
N GLN A 372 -13.26 -7.35 -32.44
CA GLN A 372 -13.65 -8.49 -31.61
C GLN A 372 -13.87 -8.07 -30.15
N LEU A 373 -13.01 -7.19 -29.66
CA LEU A 373 -13.12 -6.62 -28.32
C LEU A 373 -14.43 -5.85 -28.12
N LEU A 374 -14.84 -5.04 -29.11
CA LEU A 374 -16.09 -4.28 -29.05
C LEU A 374 -17.35 -5.14 -29.27
N SER A 375 -17.23 -6.29 -29.96
CA SER A 375 -18.36 -7.23 -30.08
C SER A 375 -18.62 -8.03 -28.81
N ASP A 376 -17.58 -8.20 -27.97
CA ASP A 376 -17.63 -8.98 -26.73
C ASP A 376 -18.03 -8.15 -25.50
N VAL A 377 -18.28 -6.83 -25.66
CA VAL A 377 -18.83 -5.94 -24.62
C VAL A 377 -20.27 -6.37 -24.30
N LEU A 378 -20.41 -7.29 -23.36
CA LEU A 378 -21.70 -7.78 -22.87
C LEU A 378 -22.48 -6.63 -22.20
N ALA A 379 -23.71 -6.47 -22.67
CA ALA A 379 -24.77 -5.61 -22.16
C ALA A 379 -24.78 -5.49 -20.62
N LEU A 380 -24.29 -4.37 -20.10
CA LEU A 380 -24.48 -3.96 -18.72
C LEU A 380 -25.07 -2.54 -18.71
N GLU A 381 -26.21 -2.43 -18.03
CA GLU A 381 -27.05 -1.25 -17.93
C GLU A 381 -26.29 -0.04 -17.36
N THR A 382 -26.53 1.09 -18.00
CA THR A 382 -26.06 2.43 -17.64
C THR A 382 -26.26 2.76 -16.16
N VAL A 383 -25.18 2.95 -15.41
CA VAL A 383 -25.21 3.68 -14.14
C VAL A 383 -24.91 5.15 -14.44
N ASN A 384 -25.91 6.01 -14.27
CA ASN A 384 -25.79 7.45 -14.55
C ASN A 384 -25.08 8.19 -13.38
N PRO A 385 -24.29 9.24 -13.64
CA PRO A 385 -23.21 9.71 -12.76
C PRO A 385 -23.61 10.83 -11.76
N ARG A 386 -22.73 11.02 -10.77
CA ARG A 386 -22.71 12.15 -9.80
C ARG A 386 -22.44 13.51 -10.50
N PRO A 387 -22.96 14.64 -9.99
CA PRO A 387 -22.78 15.96 -10.62
C PRO A 387 -21.45 16.65 -10.25
N GLU A 388 -21.00 17.52 -11.19
CA GLU A 388 -19.78 18.35 -11.22
C GLU A 388 -19.49 19.20 -9.97
N GLN A 389 -18.19 19.40 -9.71
CA GLN A 389 -17.64 20.30 -8.69
C GLN A 389 -17.56 21.76 -9.17
N ASP A 390 -18.05 22.69 -8.35
CA ASP A 390 -17.38 23.98 -8.15
C ASP A 390 -17.48 24.38 -6.67
N GLY A 391 -16.34 24.80 -6.10
CA GLY A 391 -16.21 25.50 -4.82
C GLY A 391 -16.37 24.69 -3.53
N SER A 392 -15.29 24.09 -3.00
CA SER A 392 -14.80 24.33 -1.63
C SER A 392 -13.82 23.26 -1.15
N SER A 393 -12.64 23.68 -0.69
CA SER A 393 -11.61 22.83 -0.08
C SER A 393 -12.11 22.05 1.16
N ALA A 394 -13.18 22.50 1.81
CA ALA A 394 -13.85 21.77 2.89
C ALA A 394 -14.82 20.69 2.37
N PHE A 395 -15.47 20.91 1.23
CA PHE A 395 -16.34 19.91 0.60
C PHE A 395 -15.53 18.82 -0.09
N ASN A 396 -14.36 19.14 -0.64
CA ASN A 396 -13.44 18.14 -1.18
C ASN A 396 -12.85 17.26 -0.06
N ALA A 397 -12.39 17.83 1.07
CA ALA A 397 -11.98 17.03 2.23
C ALA A 397 -13.11 16.15 2.82
N PHE A 398 -14.35 16.64 2.76
CA PHE A 398 -15.55 15.89 3.15
C PHE A 398 -15.95 14.82 2.13
N ALA A 399 -15.82 15.10 0.83
CA ALA A 399 -16.10 14.18 -0.27
C ALA A 399 -15.02 13.09 -0.38
N ASP A 400 -13.77 13.42 -0.11
CA ASP A 400 -12.65 12.49 -0.01
C ASP A 400 -12.85 11.56 1.19
N SER A 401 -13.31 12.10 2.34
CA SER A 401 -13.75 11.28 3.49
C SER A 401 -14.98 10.42 3.18
N PHE A 402 -15.80 10.82 2.19
CA PHE A 402 -16.93 10.04 1.69
C PHE A 402 -16.44 8.94 0.73
N SER A 403 -15.47 9.20 -0.15
CA SER A 403 -14.98 8.21 -1.13
C SER A 403 -13.96 7.23 -0.53
N SER A 404 -13.18 7.64 0.46
CA SER A 404 -12.17 6.81 1.14
C SER A 404 -12.72 6.05 2.34
N GLY A 405 -13.92 6.38 2.79
CA GLY A 405 -14.61 5.63 3.83
C GLY A 405 -15.44 4.52 3.21
N GLY A 406 -15.26 3.26 3.63
CA GLY A 406 -16.08 2.14 3.16
C GLY A 406 -17.59 2.41 3.27
N THR A 407 -18.43 1.63 2.58
CA THR A 407 -19.89 1.84 2.37
C THR A 407 -20.67 2.29 3.62
N ARG A 408 -20.23 1.88 4.81
CA ARG A 408 -20.78 2.28 6.11
C ARG A 408 -20.59 3.76 6.44
N VAL A 409 -19.41 4.32 6.15
CA VAL A 409 -19.08 5.75 6.33
C VAL A 409 -19.91 6.60 5.36
N GLN A 410 -20.05 6.15 4.11
CA GLN A 410 -20.87 6.80 3.09
C GLN A 410 -22.35 6.95 3.49
N VAL A 411 -22.96 5.88 4.01
CA VAL A 411 -24.36 5.89 4.47
C VAL A 411 -24.55 6.83 5.67
N ASN A 412 -23.63 6.80 6.63
CA ASN A 412 -23.68 7.67 7.81
C ASN A 412 -23.51 9.16 7.42
N ILE A 413 -22.60 9.46 6.50
CA ILE A 413 -22.38 10.83 6.03
C ILE A 413 -23.59 11.35 5.24
N LEU A 414 -24.15 10.56 4.31
CA LEU A 414 -25.32 10.95 3.52
C LEU A 414 -26.51 11.33 4.43
N PHE A 415 -26.72 10.50 5.46
CA PHE A 415 -27.75 10.71 6.46
C PHE A 415 -27.52 11.99 7.29
N MET A 416 -26.27 12.28 7.65
CA MET A 416 -25.89 13.51 8.35
C MET A 416 -26.15 14.76 7.50
N THR A 417 -25.74 14.76 6.24
CA THR A 417 -26.00 15.88 5.31
C THR A 417 -27.49 16.14 5.13
N PHE A 418 -28.32 15.09 5.09
CA PHE A 418 -29.77 15.23 5.02
C PHE A 418 -30.33 15.92 6.27
N LEU A 419 -29.91 15.50 7.48
CA LEU A 419 -30.34 16.14 8.72
C LEU A 419 -29.86 17.59 8.82
N PHE A 420 -28.60 17.87 8.51
CA PHE A 420 -28.05 19.24 8.49
C PHE A 420 -28.83 20.15 7.53
N SER A 421 -29.22 19.64 6.35
CA SER A 421 -30.03 20.39 5.39
C SER A 421 -31.42 20.72 5.94
N LEU A 422 -32.08 19.77 6.62
CA LEU A 422 -33.37 20.02 7.28
C LEU A 422 -33.26 21.06 8.40
N PHE A 423 -32.18 21.01 9.19
CA PHE A 423 -31.92 22.00 10.23
C PHE A 423 -31.61 23.39 9.65
N GLY A 424 -30.86 23.46 8.55
CA GLY A 424 -30.58 24.71 7.84
C GLY A 424 -31.85 25.37 7.30
N ILE A 425 -32.76 24.58 6.74
CA ILE A 425 -34.08 25.05 6.26
C ILE A 425 -34.94 25.58 7.42
N ASP A 426 -35.01 24.83 8.54
CA ASP A 426 -35.77 25.25 9.73
C ASP A 426 -35.24 26.58 10.29
N PHE A 427 -33.91 26.68 10.46
CA PHE A 427 -33.26 27.90 10.94
C PHE A 427 -33.47 29.09 10.00
N TYR A 428 -33.30 28.90 8.69
CA TYR A 428 -33.46 29.96 7.70
C TYR A 428 -34.89 30.52 7.70
N VAL A 429 -35.90 29.65 7.73
CA VAL A 429 -37.30 30.06 7.73
C VAL A 429 -37.66 30.77 9.03
N LEU A 430 -37.24 30.26 10.19
CA LEU A 430 -37.47 30.91 11.49
C LEU A 430 -36.79 32.29 11.55
N SER A 431 -35.57 32.40 11.02
CA SER A 431 -34.84 33.67 10.95
C SER A 431 -35.53 34.70 10.04
N LYS A 432 -36.20 34.27 8.98
CA LYS A 432 -36.92 35.16 8.04
C LYS A 432 -38.32 35.55 8.52
N THR A 433 -38.99 34.68 9.29
CA THR A 433 -40.33 34.98 9.83
C THR A 433 -40.30 35.80 11.11
N GLY A 434 -39.12 36.03 11.71
CA GLY A 434 -38.97 36.78 12.96
C GLY A 434 -39.48 36.03 14.20
N MET A 435 -39.81 34.74 14.06
CA MET A 435 -40.38 33.90 15.12
C MET A 435 -39.32 33.23 16.01
N THR A 436 -38.03 33.58 15.85
CA THR A 436 -36.91 33.06 16.64
C THR A 436 -36.98 33.37 18.14
N GLY A 437 -37.96 34.18 18.59
CA GLY A 437 -38.07 34.67 19.97
C GLY A 437 -39.27 34.20 20.79
N ILE A 438 -40.24 33.45 20.23
CA ILE A 438 -41.55 33.26 20.91
C ILE A 438 -41.60 32.08 21.89
N ASP A 439 -40.68 31.11 21.84
CA ASP A 439 -40.73 29.99 22.80
C ASP A 439 -39.36 29.38 23.12
N ARG A 440 -38.57 30.07 23.96
CA ARG A 440 -37.24 29.59 24.43
C ARG A 440 -37.31 28.37 25.39
N GLY A 441 -38.50 27.89 25.76
CA GLY A 441 -38.68 26.85 26.79
C GLY A 441 -38.41 25.41 26.33
N ARG A 442 -38.30 25.16 25.03
CA ARG A 442 -38.00 23.82 24.49
C ARG A 442 -36.93 23.97 23.42
N SER A 443 -35.70 23.62 23.78
CA SER A 443 -34.58 23.54 22.84
C SER A 443 -35.03 22.85 21.54
N HIS A 444 -35.13 23.61 20.46
CA HIS A 444 -35.49 23.13 19.12
C HIS A 444 -34.46 22.12 18.60
N LEU A 445 -33.25 22.19 19.13
CA LEU A 445 -32.20 21.23 18.94
C LEU A 445 -32.21 20.23 20.11
N ASN A 446 -32.47 18.97 19.81
CA ASN A 446 -31.97 17.90 20.69
C ASN A 446 -30.47 17.73 20.41
N LEU A 447 -29.69 18.80 20.70
CA LEU A 447 -28.23 18.85 20.58
C LEU A 447 -27.55 17.58 21.13
N PRO A 448 -28.00 16.98 22.24
CA PRO A 448 -27.45 15.72 22.73
C PRO A 448 -27.66 14.54 21.76
N VAL A 449 -28.81 14.46 21.10
CA VAL A 449 -29.11 13.40 20.12
C VAL A 449 -28.32 13.63 18.83
N LEU A 450 -28.16 14.89 18.40
CA LEU A 450 -27.34 15.24 17.25
C LEU A 450 -25.85 14.96 17.52
N ALA A 451 -25.35 15.32 18.71
CA ALA A 451 -23.99 15.02 19.13
C ALA A 451 -23.75 13.51 19.24
N LEU A 452 -24.71 12.74 19.77
CA LEU A 452 -24.63 11.27 19.83
C LEU A 452 -24.63 10.64 18.44
N LEU A 453 -25.45 11.15 17.51
CA LEU A 453 -25.45 10.70 16.12
C LEU A 453 -24.10 11.00 15.45
N ILE A 454 -23.51 12.18 15.68
CA ILE A 454 -22.20 12.56 15.14
C ILE A 454 -21.11 11.65 15.72
N LEU A 455 -21.16 11.37 17.02
CA LEU A 455 -20.23 10.48 17.70
C LEU A 455 -20.28 9.06 17.11
N ILE A 456 -21.48 8.52 16.86
CA ILE A 456 -21.68 7.19 16.24
C ILE A 456 -21.18 7.16 14.79
N ALA A 457 -21.34 8.25 14.05
CA ALA A 457 -20.87 8.36 12.66
C ALA A 457 -19.33 8.44 12.56
N ILE A 458 -18.67 9.12 13.49
CA ILE A 458 -17.20 9.27 13.53
C ILE A 458 -16.53 7.97 14.02
N ILE A 459 -17.07 7.33 15.07
CA ILE A 459 -16.47 6.13 15.67
C ILE A 459 -16.66 4.90 14.77
N GLY A 460 -17.67 4.87 13.90
CA GLY A 460 -17.98 3.72 13.04
C GLY A 460 -17.11 3.56 11.79
N GLY A 461 -16.12 4.43 11.55
CA GLY A 461 -15.37 4.52 10.28
C GLY A 461 -13.89 4.10 10.28
N ALA A 462 -13.25 3.93 11.45
CA ALA A 462 -11.87 3.46 11.51
C ALA A 462 -11.86 1.95 11.77
N GLY A 463 -11.56 1.16 10.74
CA GLY A 463 -11.59 -0.31 10.85
C GLY A 463 -10.41 -0.93 11.61
N GLY A 464 -9.33 -0.17 11.86
CA GLY A 464 -8.08 -0.68 12.42
C GLY A 464 -7.45 0.22 13.49
N THR A 465 -6.48 -0.35 14.20
CA THR A 465 -5.75 0.28 15.32
C THR A 465 -4.27 0.33 14.97
N ILE A 466 -3.60 1.44 15.27
CA ILE A 466 -2.13 1.54 15.28
C ILE A 466 -1.64 1.50 16.73
N LEU A 467 -0.53 0.83 17.01
CA LEU A 467 0.00 0.78 18.37
C LEU A 467 0.80 2.05 18.66
N THR A 468 0.23 2.96 19.46
CA THR A 468 0.92 4.20 19.80
C THR A 468 2.04 3.96 20.82
N GLY A 469 3.27 4.29 20.43
CA GLY A 469 4.50 4.14 21.21
C GLY A 469 5.70 4.28 20.28
N ALA A 470 6.92 4.30 20.82
CA ALA A 470 8.13 4.21 19.99
C ALA A 470 9.03 3.10 20.54
N ALA A 471 9.33 2.11 19.70
CA ALA A 471 10.60 1.41 19.74
C ALA A 471 11.44 2.02 18.61
N SER A 472 12.37 2.90 18.94
CA SER A 472 13.13 3.73 18.00
C SER A 472 14.59 3.86 18.37
#